data_AF-A0A2J7R2M9-F1
#
_entry.id   AF-A0A2J7R2M9-F1
#
_cell.length_a   1.000
_cell.length_b   1.000
_cell.length_c   1.000
_cell.angle_alpha   90.00
_cell.angle_beta   90.00
_cell.angle_gamma   90.00
#
_symmetry.space_group_name_H-M   'P 1'
#
loop_
_entity.id
_entity.type
_entity.pdbx_description
1 polymer ?
#
loop_
_entity_poly.entity_id
_entity_poly.type
_entity_poly.pdbx_seq_one_letter_code
_entity_poly.pdbx_strand_id
1 'polypeptide(L)'
;MAQEFTTEDKLEYQFNPVTAGSLHFKVRAPNDAHVALTTGSTEGNPMYEIFIGGWGNTKTAIRRNREKPDKAVAETPDILSDAEYRGFWIRWAGGSVAVGKEGQVAPFVAWDDPEPFGIGYYGICTGWGASGSWIIEASQPGWNLPPTAPSGGTACWVDAQRGEVPPNAVPGGFDNEQLYVGRASHEGALIPGKIVPSHGVCYVAWGGQEHGKEEYQVLTGCEAAWVPAAGGKLPDGALPSGETEDGEPLFVGRASHEGTLTVGKVQPSHSVCYIPYGGQELAYPEYEVLVAK
;
A
#
# COMPACT_ATOMS: atom_id res chain seq x y z
N MET A 1 -9.84 -11.68 -9.36
CA MET A 1 -11.01 -11.73 -10.26
C MET A 1 -11.63 -10.34 -10.28
N ALA A 2 -12.04 -9.82 -11.44
CA ALA A 2 -12.75 -8.54 -11.48
C ALA A 2 -14.23 -8.77 -11.17
N GLN A 3 -14.86 -7.84 -10.45
CA GLN A 3 -16.28 -7.83 -10.15
C GLN A 3 -16.94 -6.67 -10.87
N GLU A 4 -18.04 -6.95 -11.56
CA GLU A 4 -18.79 -5.94 -12.29
C GLU A 4 -19.94 -5.41 -11.45
N PHE A 5 -20.15 -4.10 -11.51
CA PHE A 5 -21.24 -3.41 -10.84
C PHE A 5 -21.88 -2.38 -11.76
N THR A 6 -23.13 -2.04 -11.48
CA THR A 6 -23.84 -0.96 -12.16
C THR A 6 -24.44 -0.03 -11.12
N THR A 7 -24.34 1.27 -11.36
CA THR A 7 -24.92 2.31 -10.51
C THR A 7 -25.92 3.11 -11.33
N GLU A 8 -27.09 3.37 -10.75
CA GLU A 8 -28.14 4.16 -11.37
C GLU A 8 -27.86 5.66 -11.22
N ASP A 9 -28.68 6.49 -11.86
CA ASP A 9 -28.73 7.94 -11.67
C ASP A 9 -29.35 8.27 -10.29
N LYS A 10 -28.59 7.93 -9.24
CA LYS A 10 -28.98 8.15 -7.85
C LYS A 10 -27.75 8.09 -6.96
N LEU A 11 -27.69 9.03 -6.02
CA LEU A 11 -26.62 9.14 -5.02
C LEU A 11 -26.83 8.13 -3.87
N GLU A 12 -26.73 6.84 -4.21
CA GLU A 12 -26.86 5.73 -3.28
C GLU A 12 -25.66 4.78 -3.43
N TYR A 13 -24.85 4.70 -2.37
CA TYR A 13 -23.62 3.92 -2.39
C TYR A 13 -23.88 2.42 -2.24
N GLN A 14 -23.24 1.63 -3.11
CA GLN A 14 -23.12 0.19 -2.97
C GLN A 14 -21.81 -0.13 -2.24
N PHE A 15 -21.90 -0.48 -0.95
CA PHE A 15 -20.73 -0.77 -0.12
C PHE A 15 -20.26 -2.22 -0.23
N ASN A 16 -18.94 -2.38 -0.29
CA ASN A 16 -18.25 -3.64 -0.39
C ASN A 16 -16.97 -3.61 0.49
N PRO A 17 -16.56 -4.75 1.06
CA PRO A 17 -15.36 -4.79 1.89
C PRO A 17 -14.10 -4.51 1.06
N VAL A 18 -13.12 -3.86 1.68
CA VAL A 18 -11.80 -3.65 1.11
C VAL A 18 -10.82 -4.65 1.73
N THR A 19 -9.96 -5.25 0.92
CA THR A 19 -9.01 -6.28 1.39
C THR A 19 -7.56 -5.82 1.36
N ALA A 20 -7.28 -4.60 0.92
CA ALA A 20 -5.95 -4.03 0.78
C ALA A 20 -5.97 -2.51 0.93
N GLY A 21 -4.82 -1.87 1.10
CA GLY A 21 -4.65 -0.40 1.12
C GLY A 21 -4.83 0.30 -0.23
N SER A 22 -5.53 -0.34 -1.18
CA SER A 22 -5.79 0.25 -2.49
C SER A 22 -7.05 -0.34 -3.13
N LEU A 23 -7.65 0.45 -4.01
CA LEU A 23 -8.78 0.09 -4.87
C LEU A 23 -8.40 0.40 -6.31
N HIS A 24 -8.47 -0.59 -7.19
CA HIS A 24 -8.29 -0.42 -8.63
C HIS A 24 -9.63 -0.71 -9.30
N PHE A 25 -10.02 0.16 -10.23
CA PHE A 25 -11.30 0.01 -10.89
C PHE A 25 -11.29 0.69 -12.25
N LYS A 26 -12.20 0.26 -13.11
CA LYS A 26 -12.56 0.95 -14.34
C LYS A 26 -14.00 1.38 -14.25
N VAL A 27 -14.29 2.56 -14.77
CA VAL A 27 -15.65 3.08 -14.83
C VAL A 27 -15.91 3.65 -16.22
N ARG A 28 -17.12 3.38 -16.72
CA ARG A 28 -17.71 4.01 -17.89
C ARG A 28 -18.94 4.78 -17.42
N ALA A 29 -18.84 6.10 -17.45
CA ALA A 29 -19.87 7.04 -17.01
C ALA A 29 -19.58 8.41 -17.67
N PRO A 30 -20.61 9.23 -17.97
CA PRO A 30 -20.39 10.55 -18.57
C PRO A 30 -19.78 11.57 -17.59
N ASN A 31 -20.02 11.43 -16.29
CA ASN A 31 -19.55 12.32 -15.21
C ASN A 31 -19.82 11.68 -13.83
N ASP A 32 -19.34 12.36 -12.77
CA ASP A 32 -19.73 12.17 -11.38
C ASP A 32 -19.64 10.71 -10.86
N ALA A 33 -18.51 10.05 -11.10
CA ALA A 33 -18.19 8.77 -10.47
C ALA A 33 -17.73 9.01 -9.02
N HIS A 34 -18.44 8.42 -8.06
CA HIS A 34 -18.18 8.62 -6.63
C HIS A 34 -17.64 7.35 -5.99
N VAL A 35 -16.59 7.49 -5.20
CA VAL A 35 -16.06 6.43 -4.36
C VAL A 35 -16.00 6.90 -2.91
N ALA A 36 -16.63 6.17 -2.00
CA ALA A 36 -16.54 6.38 -0.57
C ALA A 36 -15.54 5.38 0.05
N LEU A 37 -14.72 5.81 1.01
CA LEU A 37 -13.88 4.94 1.85
C LEU A 37 -14.30 5.12 3.31
N THR A 38 -14.66 4.03 3.99
CA THR A 38 -15.28 4.07 5.33
C THR A 38 -14.82 2.93 6.23
N THR A 39 -15.08 3.04 7.54
CA THR A 39 -14.86 1.99 8.54
C THR A 39 -15.93 0.89 8.53
N GLY A 40 -17.14 1.18 8.06
CA GLY A 40 -18.32 0.31 8.17
C GLY A 40 -18.96 -0.04 6.82
N SER A 41 -19.77 -1.11 6.82
CA SER A 41 -20.44 -1.65 5.64
C SER A 41 -21.64 -0.84 5.15
N THR A 42 -21.88 0.32 5.76
CA THR A 42 -22.99 1.23 5.44
C THR A 42 -22.47 2.65 5.45
N GLU A 43 -23.22 3.53 4.81
CA GLU A 43 -22.93 4.95 4.82
C GLU A 43 -22.87 5.51 6.24
N GLY A 44 -21.81 6.26 6.56
CA GLY A 44 -21.60 6.82 7.88
C GLY A 44 -20.26 7.54 7.99
N ASN A 45 -20.02 8.14 9.15
CA ASN A 45 -18.74 8.78 9.47
C ASN A 45 -17.90 7.86 10.37
N PRO A 46 -16.56 7.90 10.27
CA PRO A 46 -15.79 8.76 9.37
C PRO A 46 -15.72 8.19 7.94
N MET A 47 -15.67 9.09 6.94
CA MET A 47 -15.66 8.71 5.52
C MET A 47 -14.86 9.69 4.68
N TYR A 48 -14.13 9.16 3.69
CA TYR A 48 -13.57 9.93 2.58
C TYR A 48 -14.45 9.75 1.36
N GLU A 49 -14.79 10.83 0.69
CA GLU A 49 -15.53 10.84 -0.56
C GLU A 49 -14.61 11.34 -1.66
N ILE A 50 -14.39 10.50 -2.66
CA ILE A 50 -13.65 10.82 -3.86
C ILE A 50 -14.66 11.02 -4.99
N PHE A 51 -14.68 12.22 -5.55
CA PHE A 51 -15.47 12.57 -6.73
C PHE A 51 -14.55 12.57 -7.94
N ILE A 52 -14.76 11.71 -8.93
CA ILE A 52 -14.01 11.68 -10.19
C ILE A 52 -14.92 12.16 -11.30
N GLY A 53 -14.44 13.11 -12.11
CA GLY A 53 -15.25 13.72 -13.16
C GLY A 53 -16.45 14.49 -12.61
N GLY A 54 -16.32 15.09 -11.43
CA GLY A 54 -17.33 15.98 -10.89
C GLY A 54 -17.38 17.32 -11.63
N TRP A 55 -18.37 18.14 -11.30
CA TRP A 55 -18.61 19.44 -11.94
C TRP A 55 -18.71 19.33 -13.47
N GLY A 56 -19.47 18.33 -13.96
CA GLY A 56 -19.63 18.07 -15.38
C GLY A 56 -18.35 17.54 -16.03
N ASN A 57 -17.68 16.58 -15.38
CA ASN A 57 -16.46 15.95 -15.87
C ASN A 57 -15.25 16.90 -15.98
N THR A 58 -15.14 17.87 -15.07
CA THR A 58 -14.05 18.87 -15.08
C THR A 58 -13.07 18.75 -13.92
N LYS A 59 -13.48 18.13 -12.80
CA LYS A 59 -12.68 18.12 -11.58
C LYS A 59 -12.72 16.77 -10.88
N THR A 60 -11.67 16.51 -10.11
CA THR A 60 -11.66 15.45 -9.09
C THR A 60 -11.46 16.11 -7.73
N ALA A 61 -12.20 15.66 -6.72
CA ALA A 61 -12.05 16.18 -5.36
C ALA A 61 -12.09 15.07 -4.31
N ILE A 62 -11.37 15.29 -3.20
CA ILE A 62 -11.46 14.48 -1.97
C ILE A 62 -12.16 15.32 -0.91
N ARG A 63 -13.22 14.78 -0.31
CA ARG A 63 -13.98 15.38 0.79
C ARG A 63 -14.00 14.44 1.97
N ARG A 64 -14.10 15.01 3.19
CA ARG A 64 -14.27 14.25 4.42
C ARG A 64 -15.66 14.48 4.99
N ASN A 65 -16.33 13.41 5.41
CA ASN A 65 -17.58 13.42 6.17
C ASN A 65 -18.71 14.28 5.56
N ARG A 66 -18.78 14.43 4.24
CA ARG A 66 -19.76 15.32 3.55
C ARG A 66 -19.68 16.79 3.92
N GLU A 67 -18.56 17.21 4.49
CA GLU A 67 -18.37 18.58 4.94
C GLU A 67 -17.57 19.38 3.90
N LYS A 68 -18.04 20.60 3.63
CA LYS A 68 -17.25 21.57 2.87
C LYS A 68 -16.28 22.31 3.81
N PRO A 69 -15.11 22.75 3.31
CA PRO A 69 -14.63 22.64 1.93
C PRO A 69 -14.06 21.24 1.61
N ASP A 70 -13.98 20.95 0.32
CA ASP A 70 -13.21 19.82 -0.20
C ASP A 70 -11.74 19.96 0.26
N LYS A 71 -11.12 18.84 0.63
CA LYS A 71 -9.78 18.81 1.22
C LYS A 71 -8.68 18.85 0.18
N ALA A 72 -8.93 18.27 -0.99
CA ALA A 72 -8.09 18.39 -2.16
C ALA A 72 -8.95 18.44 -3.42
N VAL A 73 -8.52 19.20 -4.43
CA VAL A 73 -9.21 19.36 -5.71
C VAL A 73 -8.15 19.42 -6.82
N ALA A 74 -8.40 18.74 -7.93
CA ALA A 74 -7.58 18.79 -9.13
C ALA A 74 -8.46 19.02 -10.37
N GLU A 75 -7.96 19.85 -11.30
CA GLU A 75 -8.57 20.00 -12.63
C GLU A 75 -8.31 18.73 -13.45
N THR A 76 -9.38 18.06 -13.85
CA THR A 76 -9.33 16.79 -14.59
C THR A 76 -10.40 16.80 -15.69
N PRO A 77 -10.28 17.70 -16.68
CA PRO A 77 -11.24 17.81 -17.77
C PRO A 77 -11.29 16.52 -18.57
N ASP A 78 -12.52 16.12 -18.90
CA ASP A 78 -12.80 14.93 -19.70
C ASP A 78 -12.15 13.66 -19.13
N ILE A 79 -12.12 13.51 -17.80
CA ILE A 79 -11.46 12.35 -17.17
C ILE A 79 -12.28 11.07 -17.31
N LEU A 80 -13.61 11.16 -17.24
CA LEU A 80 -14.55 10.07 -17.49
C LEU A 80 -15.04 10.04 -18.95
N SER A 81 -15.64 8.92 -19.36
CA SER A 81 -16.27 8.73 -20.66
C SER A 81 -17.44 7.75 -20.57
N ASP A 82 -18.51 8.04 -21.31
CA ASP A 82 -19.65 7.14 -21.52
C ASP A 82 -19.43 6.15 -22.68
N ALA A 83 -18.43 6.39 -23.53
CA ALA A 83 -18.11 5.54 -24.68
C ALA A 83 -17.18 4.36 -24.31
N GLU A 84 -16.28 4.56 -23.35
CA GLU A 84 -15.24 3.58 -23.00
C GLU A 84 -15.02 3.47 -21.48
N TYR A 85 -14.52 2.32 -21.04
CA TYR A 85 -14.03 2.17 -19.67
C TYR A 85 -12.72 2.91 -19.49
N ARG A 86 -12.63 3.70 -18.41
CA ARG A 86 -11.39 4.34 -18.00
C ARG A 86 -10.98 3.87 -16.62
N GLY A 87 -9.72 3.48 -16.50
CA GLY A 87 -9.16 2.91 -15.28
C GLY A 87 -8.59 3.97 -14.35
N PHE A 88 -8.76 3.73 -13.06
CA PHE A 88 -8.30 4.57 -11.95
C PHE A 88 -7.81 3.69 -10.79
N TRP A 89 -7.01 4.29 -9.94
CA TRP A 89 -6.64 3.72 -8.66
C TRP A 89 -6.84 4.74 -7.55
N ILE A 90 -7.23 4.24 -6.37
CA ILE A 90 -7.25 4.98 -5.12
C ILE A 90 -6.35 4.22 -4.14
N ARG A 91 -5.44 4.92 -3.47
CA ARG A 91 -4.48 4.34 -2.53
C ARG A 91 -4.54 5.06 -1.22
N TRP A 92 -4.39 4.32 -0.13
CA TRP A 92 -4.33 4.89 1.19
C TRP A 92 -3.35 4.16 2.11
N ALA A 93 -2.58 4.94 2.85
CA ALA A 93 -1.65 4.47 3.86
C ALA A 93 -1.33 5.62 4.82
N GLY A 94 -1.22 5.35 6.12
CA GLY A 94 -0.77 6.35 7.10
C GLY A 94 -1.63 7.63 7.20
N GLY A 95 -2.85 7.62 6.68
CA GLY A 95 -3.73 8.80 6.60
C GLY A 95 -3.67 9.56 5.27
N SER A 96 -2.74 9.23 4.40
CA SER A 96 -2.72 9.73 3.02
C SER A 96 -3.78 9.02 2.18
N VAL A 97 -4.51 9.76 1.36
CA VAL A 97 -5.43 9.24 0.35
C VAL A 97 -5.05 9.87 -1.00
N ALA A 98 -4.77 9.04 -1.99
CA ALA A 98 -4.31 9.46 -3.30
C ALA A 98 -5.11 8.81 -4.42
N VAL A 99 -5.35 9.56 -5.49
CA VAL A 99 -6.14 9.12 -6.65
C VAL A 99 -5.31 9.33 -7.92
N GLY A 100 -5.24 8.31 -8.76
CA GLY A 100 -4.52 8.37 -10.03
C GLY A 100 -5.18 7.55 -11.14
N LYS A 101 -4.61 7.67 -12.34
CA LYS A 101 -5.13 7.01 -13.55
C LYS A 101 -4.43 5.67 -13.76
N GLU A 102 -5.14 4.69 -14.32
CA GLU A 102 -4.54 3.43 -14.75
C GLU A 102 -3.33 3.68 -15.67
N GLY A 103 -2.23 2.96 -15.41
CA GLY A 103 -0.96 3.12 -16.11
C GLY A 103 -0.10 4.29 -15.64
N GLN A 104 -0.59 5.14 -14.73
CA GLN A 104 0.18 6.26 -14.16
C GLN A 104 0.56 5.96 -12.70
N VAL A 105 1.81 6.28 -12.33
CA VAL A 105 2.31 6.12 -10.96
C VAL A 105 1.95 7.32 -10.10
N ALA A 106 2.06 8.53 -10.64
CA ALA A 106 1.76 9.76 -9.92
C ALA A 106 0.25 9.95 -9.75
N PRO A 107 -0.23 10.32 -8.53
CA PRO A 107 -1.61 10.73 -8.36
C PRO A 107 -1.85 12.09 -9.01
N PHE A 108 -3.07 12.31 -9.47
CA PHE A 108 -3.52 13.65 -9.90
C PHE A 108 -4.19 14.43 -8.76
N VAL A 109 -4.61 13.76 -7.69
CA VAL A 109 -5.04 14.40 -6.44
C VAL A 109 -4.65 13.54 -5.25
N ALA A 110 -4.17 14.17 -4.19
CA ALA A 110 -3.84 13.51 -2.94
C ALA A 110 -4.13 14.43 -1.75
N TRP A 111 -4.37 13.83 -0.59
CA TRP A 111 -4.60 14.55 0.65
C TRP A 111 -4.14 13.72 1.86
N ASP A 112 -3.51 14.38 2.82
CA ASP A 112 -3.10 13.78 4.10
C ASP A 112 -4.07 14.20 5.21
N ASP A 113 -4.76 13.22 5.80
CA ASP A 113 -5.65 13.46 6.93
C ASP A 113 -4.86 13.60 8.23
N PRO A 114 -4.95 14.73 8.95
CA PRO A 114 -4.31 14.88 10.27
C PRO A 114 -4.92 13.95 11.33
N GLU A 115 -6.12 13.41 11.11
CA GLU A 115 -6.81 12.51 12.04
C GLU A 115 -7.34 11.26 11.31
N PRO A 116 -6.45 10.36 10.87
CA PRO A 116 -6.80 9.27 9.98
C PRO A 116 -7.61 8.18 10.70
N PHE A 117 -8.35 7.41 9.91
CA PHE A 117 -9.14 6.28 10.39
C PHE A 117 -8.90 5.02 9.55
N GLY A 118 -9.20 3.85 10.12
CA GLY A 118 -9.09 2.58 9.42
C GLY A 118 -10.15 2.45 8.33
N ILE A 119 -9.73 2.15 7.10
CA ILE A 119 -10.65 1.91 5.99
C ILE A 119 -10.89 0.41 5.88
N GLY A 120 -12.15 -0.01 6.03
CA GLY A 120 -12.59 -1.40 5.92
C GLY A 120 -13.51 -1.66 4.72
N TYR A 121 -14.12 -0.60 4.16
CA TYR A 121 -15.10 -0.71 3.10
C TYR A 121 -14.92 0.40 2.07
N TYR A 122 -15.24 0.08 0.82
CA TYR A 122 -15.44 1.07 -0.23
C TYR A 122 -16.91 1.08 -0.65
N GLY A 123 -17.44 2.24 -1.02
CA GLY A 123 -18.74 2.41 -1.64
C GLY A 123 -18.60 3.01 -3.02
N ILE A 124 -19.39 2.55 -3.99
CA ILE A 124 -19.45 3.15 -5.33
C ILE A 124 -20.86 3.66 -5.63
N CYS A 125 -20.95 4.82 -6.29
CA CYS A 125 -22.19 5.31 -6.90
C CYS A 125 -21.87 6.27 -8.05
N THR A 126 -22.88 6.62 -8.84
CA THR A 126 -22.83 7.74 -9.78
C THR A 126 -23.74 8.85 -9.31
N GLY A 127 -23.30 10.09 -9.48
CA GLY A 127 -24.06 11.28 -9.13
C GLY A 127 -25.24 11.56 -10.07
N TRP A 128 -25.92 12.68 -9.82
CA TRP A 128 -27.11 13.10 -10.57
C TRP A 128 -26.80 13.39 -12.04
N GLY A 129 -27.58 12.79 -12.94
CA GLY A 129 -27.41 12.89 -14.39
C GLY A 129 -26.43 11.87 -14.98
N ALA A 130 -25.98 10.88 -14.20
CA ALA A 130 -25.07 9.84 -14.66
C ALA A 130 -25.46 8.45 -14.14
N SER A 131 -25.35 7.45 -15.01
CA SER A 131 -25.31 6.05 -14.61
C SER A 131 -23.93 5.50 -14.93
N GLY A 132 -23.46 4.55 -14.13
CA GLY A 132 -22.10 4.02 -14.21
C GLY A 132 -22.08 2.52 -14.43
N SER A 133 -21.22 2.07 -15.33
CA SER A 133 -20.78 0.66 -15.36
C SER A 133 -19.38 0.59 -14.77
N TRP A 134 -19.19 -0.26 -13.76
CA TRP A 134 -17.95 -0.36 -12.99
C TRP A 134 -17.37 -1.76 -13.10
N ILE A 135 -16.05 -1.82 -13.21
CA ILE A 135 -15.27 -3.04 -13.09
C ILE A 135 -14.35 -2.79 -11.91
N ILE A 136 -14.68 -3.37 -10.74
CA ILE A 136 -13.77 -3.35 -9.61
C ILE A 136 -12.82 -4.51 -9.78
N GLU A 137 -11.54 -4.19 -9.94
CA GLU A 137 -10.51 -5.20 -10.01
C GLU A 137 -10.30 -5.70 -8.58
N ALA A 138 -10.24 -7.03 -8.36
CA ALA A 138 -9.93 -7.58 -7.04
C ALA A 138 -8.76 -6.79 -6.46
N SER A 139 -8.93 -6.30 -5.23
CA SER A 139 -7.93 -5.53 -4.50
C SER A 139 -6.62 -6.29 -4.52
N GLN A 140 -5.75 -5.90 -5.46
CA GLN A 140 -4.39 -6.36 -5.51
C GLN A 140 -3.64 -5.56 -4.44
N PRO A 141 -2.74 -6.17 -3.65
CA PRO A 141 -1.64 -5.37 -3.12
C PRO A 141 -1.02 -4.67 -4.34
N GLY A 142 -0.89 -3.34 -4.29
CA GLY A 142 -0.76 -2.47 -5.48
C GLY A 142 0.19 -2.99 -6.57
N TRP A 143 -0.26 -2.83 -7.83
CA TRP A 143 0.37 -3.10 -9.14
C TRP A 143 0.91 -4.52 -9.44
N ASN A 144 0.10 -5.24 -10.23
CA ASN A 144 0.42 -6.26 -11.24
C ASN A 144 1.48 -7.33 -10.93
N LEU A 145 0.97 -8.47 -10.48
CA LEU A 145 1.65 -9.75 -10.45
C LEU A 145 0.96 -10.66 -11.49
N PRO A 146 1.68 -11.37 -12.39
CA PRO A 146 1.06 -12.34 -13.29
C PRO A 146 0.16 -13.33 -12.54
N PRO A 147 -1.00 -13.70 -13.11
CA PRO A 147 -1.92 -14.61 -12.46
C PRO A 147 -1.33 -16.02 -12.52
N THR A 148 -0.96 -16.58 -11.37
CA THR A 148 -1.47 -17.87 -10.86
C THR A 148 -0.63 -18.40 -9.69
N ALA A 149 -1.33 -19.09 -8.79
CA ALA A 149 -0.86 -20.05 -7.77
C ALA A 149 -0.65 -19.51 -6.33
N PRO A 150 -0.73 -20.41 -5.34
CA PRO A 150 -1.91 -20.78 -4.58
C PRO A 150 -2.00 -20.01 -3.26
N SER A 151 -3.20 -19.60 -2.87
CA SER A 151 -3.50 -19.22 -1.49
C SER A 151 -3.25 -20.43 -0.57
N GLY A 152 -2.23 -20.32 0.29
CA GLY A 152 -1.81 -21.37 1.25
C GLY A 152 -0.31 -21.67 1.29
N GLY A 153 0.55 -20.83 0.70
CA GLY A 153 2.00 -21.07 0.63
C GLY A 153 2.76 -20.71 1.92
N THR A 154 3.77 -21.52 2.24
CA THR A 154 4.85 -21.17 3.18
C THR A 154 5.66 -19.98 2.64
N ALA A 155 6.11 -19.08 3.52
CA ALA A 155 6.99 -17.96 3.19
C ALA A 155 8.16 -18.40 2.29
N CYS A 156 8.34 -17.72 1.15
CA CYS A 156 9.35 -18.05 0.15
C CYS A 156 10.21 -16.82 -0.17
N TRP A 157 11.54 -17.01 -0.20
CA TRP A 157 12.50 -16.00 -0.62
C TRP A 157 12.89 -16.25 -2.07
N VAL A 158 12.61 -15.28 -2.93
CA VAL A 158 12.84 -15.38 -4.38
C VAL A 158 13.97 -14.44 -4.77
N ASP A 159 15.00 -14.96 -5.44
CA ASP A 159 16.10 -14.14 -5.98
C ASP A 159 15.55 -13.13 -6.99
N ALA A 160 15.98 -11.88 -6.86
CA ALA A 160 15.59 -10.77 -7.71
C ALA A 160 16.72 -9.74 -7.78
N GLN A 161 16.63 -8.84 -8.75
CA GLN A 161 17.65 -7.81 -8.92
C GLN A 161 17.09 -6.55 -9.59
N ARG A 162 17.78 -5.42 -9.42
CA ARG A 162 17.59 -4.22 -10.25
C ARG A 162 16.14 -3.72 -10.33
N GLY A 163 15.44 -3.78 -9.20
CA GLY A 163 14.05 -3.31 -9.09
C GLY A 163 13.01 -4.37 -9.45
N GLU A 164 13.42 -5.58 -9.81
CA GLU A 164 12.50 -6.71 -9.95
C GLU A 164 11.79 -6.99 -8.63
N VAL A 165 10.45 -7.08 -8.72
CA VAL A 165 9.58 -7.47 -7.62
C VAL A 165 8.70 -8.62 -8.11
N PRO A 166 8.90 -9.85 -7.60
CA PRO A 166 8.16 -11.02 -8.04
C PRO A 166 6.70 -11.02 -7.55
N PRO A 167 5.85 -11.85 -8.20
CA PRO A 167 4.52 -12.19 -7.71
C PRO A 167 4.43 -12.47 -6.22
N ASN A 168 3.39 -11.90 -5.61
CA ASN A 168 3.01 -12.06 -4.21
C ASN A 168 4.06 -11.56 -3.22
N ALA A 169 4.86 -10.57 -3.63
CA ALA A 169 5.80 -9.90 -2.75
C ALA A 169 5.10 -9.26 -1.55
N VAL A 170 5.68 -9.45 -0.37
CA VAL A 170 5.12 -8.94 0.89
C VAL A 170 5.36 -7.43 1.00
N PRO A 171 4.31 -6.61 1.13
CA PRO A 171 4.44 -5.18 1.37
C PRO A 171 5.17 -4.92 2.69
N GLY A 172 6.24 -4.14 2.62
CA GLY A 172 7.07 -3.77 3.75
C GLY A 172 6.63 -2.48 4.45
N GLY A 173 6.21 -1.50 3.65
CA GLY A 173 5.92 -0.16 4.13
C GLY A 173 5.79 0.83 2.98
N PHE A 174 5.92 2.12 3.25
CA PHE A 174 5.76 3.18 2.26
C PHE A 174 6.73 4.34 2.52
N ASP A 175 7.45 4.75 1.49
CA ASP A 175 8.33 5.92 1.46
C ASP A 175 8.30 6.50 0.04
N ASN A 176 7.36 7.42 -0.22
CA ASN A 176 7.01 7.97 -1.54
C ASN A 176 6.54 6.92 -2.59
N GLU A 177 6.92 5.65 -2.43
CA GLU A 177 6.49 4.48 -3.17
C GLU A 177 6.30 3.27 -2.23
N GLN A 178 5.72 2.20 -2.77
CA GLN A 178 5.56 0.93 -2.03
C GLN A 178 6.94 0.29 -1.81
N LEU A 179 7.26 0.05 -0.55
CA LEU A 179 8.45 -0.72 -0.17
C LEU A 179 8.09 -2.19 -0.05
N TYR A 180 8.99 -3.09 -0.43
CA TYR A 180 8.80 -4.53 -0.26
C TYR A 180 9.81 -5.09 0.73
N VAL A 181 9.43 -6.19 1.39
CA VAL A 181 10.34 -6.91 2.29
C VAL A 181 11.38 -7.63 1.44
N GLY A 182 12.62 -7.21 1.58
CA GLY A 182 13.77 -7.86 0.96
C GLY A 182 14.78 -8.32 1.99
N ARG A 183 15.75 -9.09 1.52
CA ARG A 183 17.01 -9.32 2.22
C ARG A 183 18.17 -9.41 1.24
N ALA A 184 19.36 -9.02 1.67
CA ALA A 184 20.54 -9.08 0.83
C ALA A 184 21.79 -9.42 1.66
N SER A 185 22.78 -10.02 1.01
CA SER A 185 24.07 -10.31 1.64
C SER A 185 24.93 -9.06 1.74
N HIS A 186 25.56 -8.85 2.90
CA HIS A 186 26.52 -7.77 3.11
C HIS A 186 27.47 -8.12 4.25
N GLU A 187 28.79 -8.01 4.03
CA GLU A 187 29.84 -8.28 5.03
C GLU A 187 29.70 -9.64 5.75
N GLY A 188 29.28 -10.68 5.03
CA GLY A 188 29.09 -12.03 5.58
C GLY A 188 27.76 -12.25 6.31
N ALA A 189 26.96 -11.21 6.49
CA ALA A 189 25.60 -11.30 7.03
C ALA A 189 24.55 -11.38 5.90
N LEU A 190 23.39 -11.97 6.19
CA LEU A 190 22.19 -11.92 5.37
C LEU A 190 21.17 -11.02 6.05
N ILE A 191 20.91 -9.85 5.50
CA ILE A 191 20.27 -8.75 6.25
C ILE A 191 18.90 -8.41 5.65
N PRO A 192 17.81 -8.44 6.44
CA PRO A 192 16.52 -7.93 6.03
C PRO A 192 16.53 -6.41 5.80
N GLY A 193 15.77 -5.94 4.81
CA GLY A 193 15.78 -4.55 4.39
C GLY A 193 14.57 -4.13 3.55
N LYS A 194 14.62 -2.90 3.05
CA LYS A 194 13.58 -2.31 2.20
C LYS A 194 13.98 -2.40 0.74
N ILE A 195 13.14 -3.00 -0.09
CA ILE A 195 13.28 -2.91 -1.54
C ILE A 195 12.58 -1.63 -1.99
N VAL A 196 13.30 -0.82 -2.75
CA VAL A 196 12.82 0.42 -3.35
C VAL A 196 12.84 0.22 -4.88
N PRO A 197 11.71 -0.20 -5.49
CA PRO A 197 11.67 -0.60 -6.90
C PRO A 197 12.21 0.47 -7.84
N SER A 198 11.85 1.74 -7.63
CA SER A 198 12.31 2.83 -8.50
C SER A 198 13.83 3.09 -8.42
N HIS A 199 14.46 2.78 -7.29
CA HIS A 199 15.91 2.88 -7.12
C HIS A 199 16.65 1.62 -7.63
N GLY A 200 15.92 0.53 -7.85
CA GLY A 200 16.48 -0.73 -8.33
C GLY A 200 17.27 -1.51 -7.27
N VAL A 201 17.11 -1.21 -5.99
CA VAL A 201 17.94 -1.79 -4.93
C VAL A 201 17.13 -2.23 -3.70
N CYS A 202 17.68 -3.21 -2.97
CA CYS A 202 17.34 -3.48 -1.58
C CYS A 202 18.32 -2.73 -0.68
N TYR A 203 17.81 -1.81 0.14
CA TYR A 203 18.60 -1.14 1.16
C TYR A 203 18.61 -1.97 2.44
N VAL A 204 19.82 -2.24 2.96
CA VAL A 204 20.04 -2.95 4.22
C VAL A 204 20.79 -2.05 5.21
N ALA A 205 20.46 -2.18 6.50
CA ALA A 205 21.10 -1.43 7.58
C ALA A 205 22.27 -2.24 8.14
N TRP A 206 23.49 -1.68 8.11
CA TRP A 206 24.67 -2.33 8.69
C TRP A 206 25.78 -1.34 9.01
N GLY A 207 26.44 -1.51 10.16
CA GLY A 207 27.63 -0.75 10.54
C GLY A 207 27.39 0.77 10.67
N GLY A 208 26.17 1.18 11.06
CA GLY A 208 25.81 2.59 11.17
C GLY A 208 25.40 3.25 9.84
N GLN A 209 25.32 2.51 8.74
CA GLN A 209 25.04 3.04 7.40
C GLN A 209 23.94 2.26 6.67
N GLU A 210 23.34 2.92 5.66
CA GLU A 210 22.42 2.31 4.70
C GLU A 210 23.21 1.85 3.45
N HIS A 211 22.99 0.60 3.03
CA HIS A 211 23.69 0.00 1.89
C HIS A 211 22.70 -0.48 0.83
N GLY A 212 22.75 0.09 -0.37
CA GLY A 212 21.96 -0.38 -1.50
C GLY A 212 22.59 -1.61 -2.16
N LYS A 213 21.79 -2.66 -2.37
CA LYS A 213 22.19 -3.89 -3.08
C LYS A 213 21.32 -4.07 -4.31
N GLU A 214 21.96 -4.20 -5.48
CA GLU A 214 21.26 -4.47 -6.74
C GLU A 214 20.77 -5.92 -6.83
N GLU A 215 21.42 -6.85 -6.14
CA GLU A 215 21.06 -8.27 -6.05
C GLU A 215 20.52 -8.56 -4.65
N TYR A 216 19.32 -9.15 -4.58
CA TYR A 216 18.62 -9.37 -3.32
C TYR A 216 17.60 -10.51 -3.44
N GLN A 217 16.97 -10.86 -2.32
CA GLN A 217 15.84 -11.78 -2.29
C GLN A 217 14.60 -11.03 -1.82
N VAL A 218 13.45 -11.33 -2.44
CA VAL A 218 12.15 -10.76 -2.07
C VAL A 218 11.33 -11.79 -1.33
N LEU A 219 10.69 -11.38 -0.23
CA LEU A 219 9.77 -12.24 0.50
C LEU A 219 8.44 -12.33 -0.26
N THR A 220 7.97 -13.55 -0.51
CA THR A 220 6.75 -13.82 -1.27
C THR A 220 5.91 -14.92 -0.62
N GLY A 221 4.62 -14.96 -1.00
CA GLY A 221 3.80 -16.17 -0.89
C GLY A 221 3.26 -16.50 0.51
N CYS A 222 3.55 -15.70 1.54
CA CYS A 222 2.98 -15.87 2.88
C CYS A 222 1.85 -14.87 3.17
N GLU A 223 0.87 -15.31 3.97
CA GLU A 223 -0.04 -14.40 4.65
C GLU A 223 0.69 -13.83 5.87
N ALA A 224 1.09 -12.57 5.76
CA ALA A 224 1.87 -11.90 6.79
C ALA A 224 1.02 -10.95 7.62
N ALA A 225 1.33 -10.85 8.91
CA ALA A 225 0.80 -9.84 9.81
C ALA A 225 1.93 -9.04 10.45
N TRP A 226 1.63 -7.82 10.87
CA TRP A 226 2.57 -6.96 11.58
C TRP A 226 2.10 -6.83 13.03
N VAL A 227 2.96 -7.23 13.96
CA VAL A 227 2.63 -7.28 15.38
C VAL A 227 3.54 -6.32 16.15
N PRO A 228 3.00 -5.38 16.93
CA PRO A 228 3.80 -4.50 17.77
C PRO A 228 4.72 -5.25 18.71
N ALA A 229 5.97 -4.80 18.81
CA ALA A 229 7.00 -5.38 19.65
C ALA A 229 7.96 -4.30 20.18
N ALA A 230 8.67 -4.62 21.26
CA ALA A 230 9.65 -3.73 21.86
C ALA A 230 10.67 -4.51 22.70
N GLY A 231 11.84 -3.90 22.92
CA GLY A 231 12.86 -4.42 23.84
C GLY A 231 13.35 -5.83 23.50
N GLY A 232 13.49 -6.13 22.20
CA GLY A 232 14.03 -7.41 21.72
C GLY A 232 13.06 -8.61 21.82
N LYS A 233 11.86 -8.43 22.35
CA LYS A 233 10.85 -9.49 22.40
C LYS A 233 10.28 -9.74 21.01
N LEU A 234 10.24 -11.00 20.61
CA LEU A 234 9.64 -11.43 19.36
C LEU A 234 8.25 -12.04 19.63
N PRO A 235 7.23 -11.68 18.84
CA PRO A 235 5.92 -12.33 18.91
C PRO A 235 5.98 -13.77 18.38
N ASP A 236 5.01 -14.59 18.79
CA ASP A 236 4.83 -15.93 18.23
C ASP A 236 4.59 -15.84 16.71
N GLY A 237 5.27 -16.69 15.94
CA GLY A 237 5.20 -16.68 14.48
C GLY A 237 6.14 -15.68 13.79
N ALA A 238 7.02 -14.98 14.54
CA ALA A 238 8.09 -14.17 13.97
C ALA A 238 8.96 -15.02 13.03
N LEU A 239 9.12 -14.54 11.79
CA LEU A 239 9.82 -15.27 10.74
C LEU A 239 11.32 -14.96 10.76
N PRO A 240 12.21 -15.92 11.06
CA PRO A 240 13.65 -15.74 10.87
C PRO A 240 13.92 -15.44 9.40
N SER A 241 14.52 -14.28 9.14
CA SER A 241 14.57 -13.69 7.81
C SER A 241 15.98 -13.33 7.36
N GLY A 242 16.95 -13.46 8.26
CA GLY A 242 18.36 -13.24 7.99
C GLY A 242 19.22 -13.75 9.13
N GLU A 243 20.52 -13.52 9.03
CA GLU A 243 21.49 -13.86 10.07
C GLU A 243 22.66 -12.86 10.05
N THR A 244 23.23 -12.57 11.22
CA THR A 244 24.48 -11.80 11.33
C THR A 244 25.67 -12.64 10.89
N GLU A 245 26.83 -12.00 10.76
CA GLU A 245 28.12 -12.63 10.48
C GLU A 245 28.51 -13.72 11.50
N ASP A 246 27.99 -13.62 12.73
CA ASP A 246 28.22 -14.59 13.82
C ASP A 246 27.10 -15.64 13.92
N GLY A 247 26.11 -15.61 13.01
CA GLY A 247 24.99 -16.55 12.98
C GLY A 247 23.83 -16.21 13.92
N GLU A 248 23.76 -14.97 14.46
CA GLU A 248 22.58 -14.52 15.20
C GLU A 248 21.39 -14.36 14.24
N PRO A 249 20.23 -14.99 14.50
CA PRO A 249 19.06 -14.84 13.64
C PRO A 249 18.52 -13.41 13.67
N LEU A 250 18.27 -12.86 12.49
CA LEU A 250 17.63 -11.56 12.27
C LEU A 250 16.19 -11.75 11.80
N PHE A 251 15.34 -10.80 12.17
CA PHE A 251 13.91 -10.82 11.84
C PHE A 251 13.53 -9.56 11.07
N VAL A 252 12.44 -9.63 10.31
CA VAL A 252 11.90 -8.46 9.62
C VAL A 252 11.13 -7.61 10.63
N GLY A 253 11.51 -6.35 10.74
CA GLY A 253 10.75 -5.35 11.48
C GLY A 253 10.51 -4.11 10.65
N ARG A 254 9.55 -3.30 11.08
CA ARG A 254 9.32 -1.97 10.50
C ARG A 254 9.08 -0.94 11.58
N ALA A 255 9.44 0.30 11.27
CA ALA A 255 9.26 1.44 12.15
C ALA A 255 8.82 2.68 11.35
N SER A 256 8.10 3.58 12.02
CA SER A 256 7.71 4.88 11.46
C SER A 256 8.84 5.88 11.64
N HIS A 257 9.21 6.58 10.57
CA HIS A 257 10.21 7.65 10.60
C HIS A 257 9.88 8.74 9.58
N GLU A 258 9.78 9.99 10.03
CA GLU A 258 9.53 11.16 9.16
C GLU A 258 8.32 11.00 8.22
N GLY A 259 7.23 10.38 8.71
CA GLY A 259 6.02 10.13 7.92
C GLY A 259 6.11 8.93 6.98
N THR A 260 7.27 8.26 6.91
CA THR A 260 7.45 7.00 6.21
C THR A 260 7.22 5.82 7.16
N LEU A 261 6.88 4.68 6.59
CA LEU A 261 6.87 3.39 7.28
C LEU A 261 7.87 2.50 6.54
N THR A 262 8.96 2.10 7.20
CA THR A 262 10.07 1.44 6.50
C THR A 262 10.53 0.18 7.20
N VAL A 263 10.98 -0.79 6.41
CA VAL A 263 11.43 -2.11 6.85
C VAL A 263 12.92 -2.11 7.10
N GLY A 264 13.34 -2.86 8.11
CA GLY A 264 14.73 -3.22 8.31
C GLY A 264 14.87 -4.50 9.13
N LYS A 265 15.95 -4.58 9.92
CA LYS A 265 16.31 -5.77 10.70
C LYS A 265 15.97 -5.57 12.17
N VAL A 266 15.30 -6.54 12.77
CA VAL A 266 15.24 -6.68 14.22
C VAL A 266 16.40 -7.56 14.64
N GLN A 267 17.23 -7.04 15.55
CA GLN A 267 18.34 -7.76 16.13
C GLN A 267 18.06 -7.99 17.62
N PRO A 268 17.64 -9.20 18.02
CA PRO A 268 17.21 -9.49 19.38
C PRO A 268 18.25 -9.16 20.45
N SER A 269 19.53 -9.46 20.21
CA SER A 269 20.63 -9.14 21.14
C SER A 269 20.79 -7.65 21.42
N HIS A 270 20.49 -6.80 20.43
CA HIS A 270 20.54 -5.33 20.55
C HIS A 270 19.20 -4.75 21.03
N SER A 271 18.14 -5.55 21.06
CA SER A 271 16.80 -5.17 21.52
C SER A 271 16.14 -4.01 20.75
N VAL A 272 16.50 -3.85 19.48
CA VAL A 272 16.01 -2.78 18.60
C VAL A 272 15.70 -3.29 17.19
N CYS A 273 14.89 -2.53 16.46
CA CYS A 273 14.78 -2.59 15.01
C CYS A 273 15.65 -1.51 14.37
N TYR A 274 16.55 -1.90 13.48
CA TYR A 274 17.35 -0.99 12.67
C TYR A 274 16.71 -0.81 11.30
N ILE A 275 16.43 0.44 10.93
CA ILE A 275 15.95 0.79 9.59
C ILE A 275 17.06 1.49 8.78
N PRO A 276 17.20 1.19 7.48
CA PRO A 276 18.03 1.98 6.57
C PRO A 276 17.23 3.21 6.11
N TYR A 277 17.76 4.41 6.33
CA TYR A 277 17.13 5.65 5.88
C TYR A 277 18.14 6.80 5.74
N GLY A 278 18.08 7.53 4.62
CA GLY A 278 18.89 8.73 4.40
C GLY A 278 20.40 8.50 4.49
N GLY A 279 20.88 7.32 4.05
CA GLY A 279 22.29 6.94 4.15
C GLY A 279 22.72 6.38 5.51
N GLN A 280 21.82 6.34 6.50
CA GLN A 280 22.14 5.94 7.88
C GLN A 280 21.39 4.67 8.30
N GLU A 281 21.95 3.97 9.30
CA GLU A 281 21.26 2.94 10.08
C GLU A 281 20.68 3.59 11.34
N LEU A 282 19.35 3.57 11.48
CA LEU A 282 18.64 4.20 12.58
C LEU A 282 17.99 3.16 13.49
N ALA A 283 18.18 3.27 14.80
CA ALA A 283 17.71 2.29 15.79
C ALA A 283 16.39 2.70 16.45
N TYR A 284 15.43 1.77 16.51
CA TYR A 284 14.11 1.95 17.09
C TYR A 284 13.84 0.92 18.19
N PRO A 285 13.54 1.35 19.43
CA PRO A 285 13.20 0.43 20.53
C PRO A 285 11.75 -0.07 20.47
N GLU A 286 10.88 0.65 19.77
CA GLU A 286 9.47 0.30 19.51
C GLU A 286 9.27 0.14 18.00
N TYR A 287 8.70 -0.99 17.59
CA TYR A 287 8.60 -1.39 16.19
C TYR A 287 7.47 -2.41 16.02
N GLU A 288 7.21 -2.82 14.78
CA GLU A 288 6.38 -3.98 14.47
C GLU A 288 7.26 -5.09 13.89
N VAL A 289 6.96 -6.34 14.22
CA VAL A 289 7.62 -7.53 13.69
C VAL A 289 6.69 -8.21 12.68
N LEU A 290 7.28 -8.66 11.57
CA LEU A 290 6.57 -9.49 10.60
C LEU A 290 6.39 -10.91 11.13
N VAL A 291 5.15 -11.37 11.19
CA VAL A 291 4.80 -12.75 11.53
C VAL A 291 4.11 -13.42 10.35
N ALA A 292 4.38 -14.71 10.15
CA ALA A 292 3.63 -15.54 9.21
C ALA A 292 2.43 -16.16 9.94
N LYS A 293 1.26 -16.16 9.29
CA LYS A 293 0.06 -16.86 9.79
C LYS A 293 -0.03 -18.29 9.26
#